data_AF-A0A642C714-F1
#
_entry.id   AF-A0A642C714-F1
#
_cell.length_a   1.000
_cell.length_b   1.000
_cell.length_c   1.000
_cell.angle_alpha   90.00
_cell.angle_beta   90.00
_cell.angle_gamma   90.00
#
_symmetry.space_group_name_H-M   'P 1'
#
loop_
_entity.id
_entity.type
_entity.pdbx_description
1 polymer ?
#
loop_
_entity_poly.entity_id
_entity_poly.type
_entity_poly.pdbx_seq_one_letter_code
_entity_poly.pdbx_strand_id
1 'polypeptide(L)'
;LETAEQFYSKNGVPIDEDKEWLTNGNYDNRYTTRQVTSADKYNMRTGWTTAVLHFNREPRFYGSLGFDGSTWYGNGRTDVNDLNYVDGKYGRNSGNKWGFNYSITGYFAKKVVYYQNAITQSSQVVYEYPFPIIRLGDLYLMYAESLNEAAEGDNNVPEEVYTYLRKVRERSGLKKGVLGQTEDIGDVRVAWEKYSNDPTKPKTKDGMRSIIKQERKIELALEGHQYNDLRRWKDASKELSKSIKGWNVQGEIEEDFYKVTTLFVPRAFTTKDYLWPIKKQDLQVDDKLIQTYGW
;
A
#
# COMPACT_ATOMS: atom_id res chain seq x y z
N LEU A 1 -5.47 -7.50 -0.05
CA LEU A 1 -4.28 -8.21 -0.55
C LEU A 1 -3.52 -7.38 -1.58
N GLU A 2 -4.14 -6.89 -2.65
CA GLU A 2 -3.45 -6.13 -3.71
C GLU A 2 -2.66 -4.91 -3.18
N THR A 3 -3.23 -4.11 -2.29
CA THR A 3 -2.50 -3.00 -1.66
C THR A 3 -1.28 -3.48 -0.87
N ALA A 4 -1.35 -4.63 -0.20
CA ALA A 4 -0.23 -5.21 0.52
C ALA A 4 0.89 -5.68 -0.43
N GLU A 5 0.57 -6.12 -1.64
CA GLU A 5 1.55 -6.50 -2.66
C GLU A 5 2.21 -5.29 -3.32
N GLN A 6 1.53 -4.14 -3.36
CA GLN A 6 2.06 -2.92 -3.96
C GLN A 6 3.24 -2.32 -3.19
N PHE A 7 3.34 -2.52 -1.88
CA PHE A 7 4.51 -2.02 -1.14
C PHE A 7 5.81 -2.64 -1.66
N TYR A 8 6.91 -1.91 -1.59
CA TYR A 8 8.20 -2.44 -2.01
C TYR A 8 8.71 -3.52 -1.05
N SER A 9 9.71 -4.26 -1.49
CA SER A 9 10.58 -5.01 -0.60
C SER A 9 11.40 -4.04 0.29
N LYS A 10 12.14 -4.60 1.24
CA LYS A 10 13.12 -3.88 2.07
C LYS A 10 14.19 -3.17 1.20
N ASN A 11 14.40 -3.63 -0.03
CA ASN A 11 15.38 -3.08 -0.98
C ASN A 11 14.81 -1.91 -1.81
N GLY A 12 13.55 -1.52 -1.57
CA GLY A 12 12.94 -0.33 -2.18
C GLY A 12 12.54 -0.52 -3.65
N VAL A 13 12.42 -1.75 -4.12
CA VAL A 13 11.91 -2.13 -5.45
C VAL A 13 10.68 -3.06 -5.31
N PRO A 14 9.81 -3.19 -6.34
CA PRO A 14 8.67 -4.10 -6.30
C PRO A 14 9.07 -5.55 -5.98
N ILE A 15 8.26 -6.27 -5.21
CA ILE A 15 8.58 -7.64 -4.77
C ILE A 15 8.64 -8.65 -5.93
N ASP A 16 7.98 -8.35 -7.06
CA ASP A 16 8.03 -9.09 -8.32
C ASP A 16 9.23 -8.71 -9.21
N GLU A 17 9.92 -7.61 -8.88
CA GLU A 17 11.15 -7.17 -9.55
C GLU A 17 12.41 -7.45 -8.71
N ASP A 18 12.27 -7.64 -7.40
CA ASP A 18 13.40 -7.83 -6.49
C ASP A 18 14.09 -9.20 -6.68
N LYS A 19 15.34 -9.16 -7.15
CA LYS A 19 16.20 -10.33 -7.36
C LYS A 19 16.31 -11.22 -6.11
N GLU A 20 16.37 -10.66 -4.90
CA GLU A 20 16.45 -11.43 -3.65
C GLU A 20 15.13 -12.16 -3.38
N TRP A 21 14.00 -11.52 -3.66
CA TRP A 21 12.68 -12.15 -3.52
C TRP A 21 12.48 -13.28 -4.52
N LEU A 22 12.90 -13.07 -5.76
CA LEU A 22 12.79 -14.05 -6.83
C LEU A 22 13.73 -15.25 -6.58
N THR A 23 15.00 -14.99 -6.27
CA THR A 23 16.02 -16.04 -6.08
C THR A 23 15.72 -16.94 -4.88
N ASN A 24 15.24 -16.36 -3.77
CA ASN A 24 14.90 -17.12 -2.57
C ASN A 24 13.49 -17.76 -2.64
N GLY A 25 12.77 -17.63 -3.75
CA GLY A 25 11.41 -18.15 -3.91
C GLY A 25 10.36 -17.46 -3.04
N ASN A 26 10.67 -16.29 -2.44
CA ASN A 26 9.73 -15.57 -1.58
C ASN A 26 8.54 -15.04 -2.38
N TYR A 27 8.73 -14.66 -3.64
CA TYR A 27 7.65 -14.15 -4.47
C TYR A 27 6.62 -15.24 -4.79
N ASP A 28 7.07 -16.41 -5.25
CA ASP A 28 6.18 -17.54 -5.57
C ASP A 28 5.49 -18.09 -4.32
N ASN A 29 6.22 -18.14 -3.20
CA ASN A 29 5.72 -18.62 -1.93
C ASN A 29 5.08 -17.52 -1.06
N ARG A 30 4.80 -16.33 -1.59
CA ARG A 30 4.37 -15.17 -0.78
C ARG A 30 3.09 -15.42 0.04
N TYR A 31 2.24 -16.34 -0.40
CA TYR A 31 1.01 -16.70 0.31
C TYR A 31 1.15 -17.89 1.26
N THR A 32 2.31 -18.54 1.31
CA THR A 32 2.61 -19.55 2.33
C THR A 32 3.00 -18.86 3.63
N THR A 33 3.17 -19.65 4.69
CA THR A 33 3.43 -19.15 6.03
C THR A 33 4.86 -19.39 6.48
N ARG A 34 5.38 -18.49 7.33
CA ARG A 34 6.67 -18.59 7.99
C ARG A 34 6.58 -18.09 9.42
N GLN A 35 7.35 -18.69 10.32
CA GLN A 35 7.45 -18.24 11.71
C GLN A 35 8.30 -16.97 11.83
N VAL A 36 7.83 -16.03 12.64
CA VAL A 36 8.49 -14.75 12.91
C VAL A 36 9.67 -14.96 13.87
N THR A 37 10.82 -14.41 13.52
CA THR A 37 12.03 -14.46 14.34
C THR A 37 12.25 -13.16 15.11
N SER A 38 13.18 -13.17 16.07
CA SER A 38 13.54 -11.97 16.85
C SER A 38 14.08 -10.80 16.01
N ALA A 39 14.50 -11.06 14.76
CA ALA A 39 14.93 -10.00 13.83
C ALA A 39 13.78 -9.07 13.43
N ASP A 40 12.55 -9.57 13.43
CA ASP A 40 11.34 -8.84 12.99
C ASP A 40 10.50 -8.30 14.15
N LYS A 41 10.98 -8.42 15.40
CA LYS A 41 10.20 -8.18 16.64
C LYS A 41 9.49 -6.82 16.72
N TYR A 42 9.99 -5.79 16.03
CA TYR A 42 9.40 -4.45 16.03
C TYR A 42 8.18 -4.33 15.11
N ASN A 43 8.10 -5.20 14.10
CA ASN A 43 7.04 -5.19 13.09
C ASN A 43 6.04 -6.34 13.29
N MET A 44 6.49 -7.45 13.86
CA MET A 44 5.71 -8.68 13.99
C MET A 44 6.00 -9.41 15.31
N ARG A 45 5.01 -10.15 15.81
CA ARG A 45 5.09 -10.94 17.04
C ARG A 45 6.07 -12.11 16.91
N THR A 46 7.18 -12.09 17.66
CA THR A 46 8.14 -13.21 17.69
C THR A 46 7.45 -14.54 18.01
N GLY A 47 7.80 -15.58 17.25
CA GLY A 47 7.24 -16.93 17.40
C GLY A 47 5.86 -17.13 16.74
N TRP A 48 5.21 -16.06 16.26
CA TRP A 48 3.95 -16.16 15.53
C TRP A 48 4.18 -16.64 14.08
N THR A 49 3.21 -17.34 13.52
CA THR A 49 3.25 -17.78 12.12
C THR A 49 2.42 -16.83 11.27
N THR A 50 3.04 -16.22 10.24
CA THR A 50 2.36 -15.30 9.32
C THR A 50 2.79 -15.49 7.87
N ALA A 51 2.09 -14.85 6.92
CA ALA A 51 2.38 -14.99 5.49
C ALA A 51 3.80 -14.50 5.13
N VAL A 52 4.49 -15.20 4.22
CA VAL A 52 5.80 -14.80 3.68
C VAL A 52 5.75 -13.38 3.10
N LEU A 53 4.60 -12.98 2.51
CA LEU A 53 4.32 -11.63 2.01
C LEU A 53 4.58 -10.51 3.03
N HIS A 54 4.51 -10.81 4.33
CA HIS A 54 4.66 -9.82 5.39
C HIS A 54 6.12 -9.56 5.79
N PHE A 55 7.06 -10.36 5.32
CA PHE A 55 8.48 -10.23 5.70
C PHE A 55 9.26 -9.40 4.69
N ASN A 56 10.41 -8.85 5.10
CA ASN A 56 11.35 -8.16 4.21
C ASN A 56 10.68 -7.08 3.35
N ARG A 57 9.74 -6.33 3.93
CA ARG A 57 9.05 -5.19 3.32
C ARG A 57 9.67 -3.88 3.75
N GLU A 58 9.39 -2.81 3.00
CA GLU A 58 9.79 -1.47 3.40
C GLU A 58 9.06 -0.97 4.67
N PRO A 59 9.60 0.01 5.41
CA PRO A 59 8.97 0.52 6.64
C PRO A 59 7.52 0.99 6.48
N ARG A 60 7.17 1.58 5.33
CA ARG A 60 5.81 2.07 5.04
C ARG A 60 4.76 0.95 5.02
N PHE A 61 5.14 -0.28 4.68
CA PHE A 61 4.24 -1.43 4.74
C PHE A 61 3.73 -1.65 6.18
N TYR A 62 4.66 -1.74 7.14
CA TYR A 62 4.35 -1.98 8.56
C TYR A 62 3.73 -0.76 9.27
N GLY A 63 4.02 0.44 8.78
CA GLY A 63 3.41 1.68 9.26
C GLY A 63 1.98 1.88 8.73
N SER A 64 1.69 1.40 7.53
CA SER A 64 0.40 1.66 6.87
C SER A 64 -0.64 0.58 7.13
N LEU A 65 -0.22 -0.68 7.20
CA LEU A 65 -1.10 -1.83 7.29
C LEU A 65 -0.91 -2.57 8.62
N GLY A 66 -2.04 -2.98 9.22
CA GLY A 66 -2.09 -4.08 10.18
C GLY A 66 -2.46 -5.39 9.47
N PHE A 67 -1.95 -6.51 9.95
CA PHE A 67 -2.21 -7.86 9.44
C PHE A 67 -2.01 -8.89 10.56
N ASP A 68 -2.48 -10.12 10.39
CA ASP A 68 -2.34 -11.16 11.42
C ASP A 68 -0.89 -11.37 11.85
N GLY A 69 -0.61 -11.20 13.15
CA GLY A 69 0.72 -11.26 13.74
C GLY A 69 1.52 -9.95 13.73
N SER A 70 1.02 -8.88 13.09
CA SER A 70 1.68 -7.57 13.08
C SER A 70 1.62 -6.87 14.44
N THR A 71 2.62 -6.04 14.71
CA THR A 71 2.60 -5.13 15.86
C THR A 71 1.67 -3.95 15.62
N TRP A 72 1.03 -3.50 16.70
CA TRP A 72 0.21 -2.30 16.74
C TRP A 72 0.72 -1.37 17.83
N TYR A 73 1.46 -0.34 17.41
CA TYR A 73 1.91 0.74 18.30
C TYR A 73 0.76 1.71 18.54
N GLY A 74 0.45 1.99 19.80
CA GLY A 74 -0.72 2.79 20.21
C GLY A 74 -1.80 1.93 20.87
N ASN A 75 -3.03 2.44 20.92
CA ASN A 75 -4.14 1.82 21.67
C ASN A 75 -3.78 1.58 23.15
N GLY A 76 -3.28 2.63 23.80
CA GLY A 76 -2.84 2.59 25.20
C GLY A 76 -1.47 1.93 25.45
N ARG A 77 -0.83 1.36 24.42
CA ARG A 77 0.53 0.79 24.52
C ARG A 77 1.52 1.54 23.63
N THR A 78 2.39 2.33 24.26
CA THR A 78 3.41 3.16 23.59
C THR A 78 4.84 2.77 23.95
N ASP A 79 5.04 1.67 24.68
CA ASP A 79 6.36 1.06 24.87
C ASP A 79 6.66 0.11 23.71
N VAL A 80 7.82 0.28 23.08
CA VAL A 80 8.27 -0.56 21.96
C VAL A 80 8.56 -2.01 22.38
N ASN A 81 8.74 -2.27 23.66
CA ASN A 81 8.94 -3.60 24.21
C ASN A 81 7.63 -4.25 24.71
N ASP A 82 6.54 -3.49 24.78
CA ASP A 82 5.20 -3.98 25.16
C ASP A 82 4.14 -3.47 24.18
N LEU A 83 3.99 -4.19 23.06
CA LEU A 83 3.13 -3.81 21.95
C LEU A 83 1.81 -4.59 21.94
N ASN A 84 0.77 -3.97 21.39
CA ASN A 84 -0.42 -4.70 20.97
C ASN A 84 -0.11 -5.50 19.69
N TYR A 85 -0.86 -6.57 19.45
CA TYR A 85 -0.74 -7.39 18.25
C TYR A 85 -2.10 -7.60 17.60
N VAL A 86 -2.11 -7.67 16.28
CA VAL A 86 -3.30 -8.02 15.51
C VAL A 86 -3.44 -9.55 15.50
N ASP A 87 -4.57 -10.05 15.97
CA ASP A 87 -4.93 -11.47 15.94
C ASP A 87 -6.18 -11.62 15.08
N GLY A 88 -5.95 -11.74 13.77
CA GLY A 88 -6.92 -11.56 12.70
C GLY A 88 -7.66 -12.83 12.26
N LYS A 89 -7.25 -14.00 12.77
CA LYS A 89 -7.92 -15.28 12.48
C LYS A 89 -9.36 -15.33 13.01
N TYR A 90 -10.19 -16.21 12.46
CA TYR A 90 -11.59 -16.33 12.88
C TYR A 90 -11.73 -16.59 14.38
N GLY A 91 -12.73 -15.99 15.03
CA GLY A 91 -12.96 -16.11 16.47
C GLY A 91 -11.97 -15.36 17.37
N ARG A 92 -10.87 -14.81 16.83
CA ARG A 92 -9.86 -14.06 17.58
C ARG A 92 -10.23 -12.58 17.74
N ASN A 93 -9.51 -11.87 18.60
CA ASN A 93 -9.91 -10.53 19.05
C ASN A 93 -9.93 -9.47 17.93
N SER A 94 -9.08 -9.57 16.92
CA SER A 94 -9.09 -8.67 15.75
C SER A 94 -9.77 -9.28 14.53
N GLY A 95 -10.06 -10.59 14.56
CA GLY A 95 -10.68 -11.31 13.47
C GLY A 95 -12.21 -11.25 13.49
N ASN A 96 -12.83 -12.05 12.63
CA ASN A 96 -14.29 -12.18 12.60
C ASN A 96 -14.77 -13.00 13.81
N LYS A 97 -14.97 -12.33 14.94
CA LYS A 97 -15.44 -12.98 16.19
C LYS A 97 -16.96 -12.92 16.36
N TRP A 98 -17.57 -11.82 15.91
CA TRP A 98 -18.98 -11.51 16.19
C TRP A 98 -19.85 -11.39 14.92
N GLY A 99 -19.29 -11.63 13.73
CA GLY A 99 -20.00 -11.47 12.46
C GLY A 99 -20.11 -10.02 11.97
N PHE A 100 -19.63 -9.04 12.74
CA PHE A 100 -19.59 -7.62 12.40
C PHE A 100 -18.30 -6.97 12.95
N ASN A 101 -17.94 -5.78 12.45
CA ASN A 101 -16.76 -5.01 12.86
C ASN A 101 -15.42 -5.77 12.74
N TYR A 102 -15.20 -6.47 11.62
CA TYR A 102 -13.94 -7.14 11.31
C TYR A 102 -13.42 -6.70 9.93
N SER A 103 -12.14 -6.96 9.65
CA SER A 103 -11.61 -6.75 8.31
C SER A 103 -12.03 -7.89 7.39
N ILE A 104 -12.80 -7.61 6.33
CA ILE A 104 -13.17 -8.59 5.31
C ILE A 104 -11.98 -9.11 4.49
N THR A 105 -10.83 -8.42 4.54
CA THR A 105 -9.64 -8.78 3.75
C THR A 105 -8.53 -9.46 4.57
N GLY A 106 -8.64 -9.42 5.90
CA GLY A 106 -7.56 -9.79 6.83
C GLY A 106 -6.46 -8.73 6.99
N TYR A 107 -6.60 -7.56 6.36
CA TYR A 107 -5.72 -6.40 6.52
C TYR A 107 -6.46 -5.20 7.16
N PHE A 108 -5.77 -4.42 7.98
CA PHE A 108 -6.33 -3.31 8.75
C PHE A 108 -5.66 -2.00 8.35
N ALA A 109 -6.44 -0.92 8.31
CA ALA A 109 -5.91 0.42 8.08
C ALA A 109 -5.23 0.91 9.36
N LYS A 110 -3.90 0.98 9.38
CA LYS A 110 -3.10 1.44 10.53
C LYS A 110 -2.69 2.90 10.40
N LYS A 111 -2.35 3.33 9.18
CA LYS A 111 -1.81 4.67 8.88
C LYS A 111 -2.64 5.84 9.41
N VAL A 112 -3.95 5.74 9.29
CA VAL A 112 -4.91 6.81 9.62
C VAL A 112 -5.43 6.70 11.05
N VAL A 113 -4.93 5.74 11.82
CA VAL A 113 -5.28 5.61 13.24
C VAL A 113 -4.25 6.37 14.05
N TYR A 114 -4.71 7.40 14.75
CA TYR A 114 -3.83 8.18 15.62
C TYR A 114 -3.36 7.32 16.80
N TYR A 115 -2.04 7.24 17.00
CA TYR A 115 -1.44 6.28 17.92
C TYR A 115 -1.84 6.50 19.40
N GLN A 116 -2.21 7.73 19.77
CA GLN A 116 -2.68 8.03 21.14
C GLN A 116 -4.15 7.66 21.36
N ASN A 117 -4.90 7.32 20.31
CA ASN A 117 -6.24 6.77 20.49
C ASN A 117 -6.14 5.49 21.30
N ALA A 118 -7.07 5.30 22.23
CA ALA A 118 -7.10 4.12 23.09
C ALA A 118 -8.54 3.71 23.36
N ILE A 119 -8.81 2.41 23.33
CA ILE A 119 -10.10 1.82 23.68
C ILE A 119 -9.84 0.73 24.72
N THR A 120 -10.51 0.85 25.86
CA THR A 120 -10.57 -0.17 26.91
C THR A 120 -12.01 -0.68 27.04
N GLN A 121 -12.27 -1.60 27.97
CA GLN A 121 -13.65 -2.07 28.20
C GLN A 121 -14.59 -0.97 28.72
N SER A 122 -14.05 0.07 29.36
CA SER A 122 -14.83 1.09 30.08
C SER A 122 -14.55 2.52 29.64
N SER A 123 -13.60 2.74 28.72
CA SER A 123 -13.23 4.08 28.26
C SER A 123 -12.75 4.07 26.81
N GLN A 124 -13.01 5.18 26.14
CA GLN A 124 -12.53 5.45 24.79
C GLN A 124 -11.91 6.84 24.76
N VAL A 125 -10.66 6.91 24.33
CA VAL A 125 -9.91 8.14 24.07
C VAL A 125 -9.75 8.27 22.57
N VAL A 126 -10.31 9.34 22.00
CA VAL A 126 -10.16 9.70 20.59
C VAL A 126 -9.53 11.07 20.53
N TYR A 127 -8.39 11.13 19.85
CA TYR A 127 -7.76 12.37 19.45
C TYR A 127 -8.14 12.66 18.00
N GLU A 128 -8.67 13.86 17.80
CA GLU A 128 -8.85 14.41 16.48
C GLU A 128 -7.53 14.97 15.97
N TYR A 129 -7.24 14.74 14.69
CA TYR A 129 -6.08 15.31 14.02
C TYR A 129 -6.51 15.83 12.64
N PRO A 130 -5.85 16.89 12.13
CA PRO A 130 -6.16 17.41 10.81
C PRO A 130 -5.79 16.38 9.75
N PHE A 131 -6.79 15.87 9.03
CA PHE A 131 -6.56 14.97 7.91
C PHE A 131 -5.88 15.74 6.77
N PRO A 132 -4.72 15.29 6.26
CA PRO A 132 -3.96 16.05 5.27
C PRO A 132 -4.63 15.95 3.89
N ILE A 133 -5.36 16.99 3.49
CA ILE A 133 -5.92 17.10 2.13
C ILE A 133 -4.82 17.39 1.10
N ILE A 134 -3.82 18.19 1.49
CA ILE A 134 -2.61 18.47 0.70
C ILE A 134 -1.43 18.36 1.67
N ARG A 135 -0.39 17.65 1.25
CA ARG A 135 0.86 17.53 2.02
C ARG A 135 2.09 17.51 1.14
N LEU A 136 3.23 17.84 1.72
CA LEU A 136 4.49 18.03 0.99
C LEU A 136 4.93 16.79 0.17
N GLY A 137 4.71 15.58 0.69
CA GLY A 137 5.03 14.36 -0.05
C GLY A 137 4.20 14.19 -1.34
N ASP A 138 2.93 14.61 -1.33
CA ASP A 138 2.08 14.63 -2.53
C ASP A 138 2.60 15.66 -3.55
N LEU A 139 2.94 16.87 -3.08
CA LEU A 139 3.51 17.93 -3.93
C LEU A 139 4.80 17.49 -4.62
N TYR A 140 5.71 16.82 -3.91
CA TYR A 140 6.95 16.29 -4.51
C TYR A 140 6.66 15.25 -5.61
N LEU A 141 5.71 14.35 -5.39
CA LEU A 141 5.35 13.32 -6.36
C LEU A 141 4.62 13.90 -7.58
N MET A 142 3.72 14.86 -7.38
CA MET A 142 3.08 15.58 -8.48
C MET A 142 4.09 16.34 -9.32
N TYR A 143 5.07 16.99 -8.68
CA TYR A 143 6.12 17.70 -9.40
C TYR A 143 7.03 16.75 -10.18
N ALA A 144 7.46 15.64 -9.56
CA ALA A 144 8.21 14.58 -10.24
C ALA A 144 7.46 13.99 -11.43
N GLU A 145 6.15 13.73 -11.28
CA GLU A 145 5.29 13.28 -12.37
C GLU A 145 5.25 14.29 -13.52
N SER A 146 4.99 15.57 -13.21
CA SER A 146 4.92 16.62 -14.23
C SER A 146 6.24 16.78 -15.01
N LEU A 147 7.38 16.72 -14.33
CA LEU A 147 8.71 16.80 -14.95
C LEU A 147 8.99 15.59 -15.85
N ASN A 148 8.66 14.38 -15.39
CA ASN A 148 8.81 13.17 -16.19
C ASN A 148 7.96 13.22 -17.46
N GLU A 149 6.70 13.67 -17.34
CA GLU A 149 5.80 13.77 -18.49
C GLU A 149 6.19 14.90 -19.46
N ALA A 150 6.75 16.00 -18.96
CA ALA A 150 7.24 17.12 -19.78
C ALA A 150 8.58 16.81 -20.47
N ALA A 151 9.32 15.80 -20.03
CA ALA A 151 10.62 15.47 -20.59
C ALA A 151 10.53 15.09 -22.08
N GLU A 152 11.45 15.63 -22.89
CA GLU A 152 11.60 15.27 -24.30
C GLU A 152 12.49 14.04 -24.45
N GLY A 153 12.00 13.04 -25.18
CA GLY A 153 12.70 11.78 -25.45
C GLY A 153 12.53 10.73 -24.34
N ASP A 154 12.55 9.46 -24.75
CA ASP A 154 12.23 8.35 -23.85
C ASP A 154 13.35 8.00 -22.86
N ASN A 155 14.61 8.38 -23.15
CA ASN A 155 15.77 8.05 -22.31
C ASN A 155 16.34 9.28 -21.56
N ASN A 156 15.52 10.30 -21.36
CA ASN A 156 15.94 11.59 -20.81
C ASN A 156 15.09 11.96 -19.58
N VAL A 157 15.24 11.21 -18.50
CA VAL A 157 14.57 11.53 -17.23
C VAL A 157 15.35 12.66 -16.52
N PRO A 158 14.74 13.83 -16.25
CA PRO A 158 15.42 14.96 -15.60
C PRO A 158 15.94 14.62 -14.19
N GLU A 159 17.06 15.22 -13.78
CA GLU A 159 17.69 14.93 -12.46
C GLU A 159 16.77 15.29 -11.28
N GLU A 160 15.94 16.32 -11.47
CA GLU A 160 14.96 16.77 -10.50
C GLU A 160 13.91 15.68 -10.18
N VAL A 161 13.54 14.83 -11.15
CA VAL A 161 12.61 13.72 -10.91
C VAL A 161 13.17 12.79 -9.83
N TYR A 162 14.46 12.42 -9.97
CA TYR A 162 15.14 11.59 -8.97
C TYR A 162 15.24 12.33 -7.62
N THR A 163 15.54 13.63 -7.63
CA THR A 163 15.66 14.44 -6.43
C THR A 163 14.37 14.45 -5.60
N TYR A 164 13.21 14.64 -6.22
CA TYR A 164 11.93 14.71 -5.51
C TYR A 164 11.40 13.34 -5.06
N LEU A 165 11.59 12.29 -5.87
CA LEU A 165 11.33 10.92 -5.43
C LEU A 165 12.19 10.55 -4.22
N ARG A 166 13.48 10.91 -4.27
CA ARG A 166 14.43 10.66 -3.20
C ARG A 166 14.00 11.32 -1.90
N LYS A 167 13.49 12.56 -1.89
CA LYS A 167 12.97 13.20 -0.67
C LYS A 167 11.87 12.37 0.03
N VAL A 168 10.99 11.74 -0.74
CA VAL A 168 9.93 10.87 -0.21
C VAL A 168 10.50 9.56 0.33
N ARG A 169 11.40 8.93 -0.44
CA ARG A 169 12.01 7.64 -0.10
C ARG A 169 12.95 7.74 1.09
N GLU A 170 13.74 8.81 1.19
CA GLU A 170 14.64 9.06 2.32
C GLU A 170 13.87 9.19 3.63
N ARG A 171 12.79 9.99 3.64
CA ARG A 171 11.91 10.13 4.83
C ARG A 171 11.36 8.77 5.26
N SER A 172 11.00 7.94 4.29
CA SER A 172 10.38 6.63 4.50
C SER A 172 11.35 5.55 4.99
N GLY A 173 12.60 5.92 5.27
CA GLY A 173 13.63 5.01 5.76
C GLY A 173 14.34 4.24 4.65
N LEU A 174 14.14 4.55 3.37
CA LEU A 174 14.86 3.83 2.30
C LEU A 174 16.31 4.31 2.14
N LYS A 175 16.69 5.50 2.61
CA LYS A 175 18.10 5.95 2.50
C LYS A 175 19.11 5.03 3.20
N LYS A 176 18.76 4.57 4.41
CA LYS A 176 19.64 3.86 5.36
C LYS A 176 18.89 2.88 6.27
N GLY A 177 17.57 2.79 6.14
CA GLY A 177 16.67 2.42 7.24
C GLY A 177 16.24 0.96 7.28
N VAL A 178 17.06 0.06 6.73
CA VAL A 178 17.01 -1.35 7.11
C VAL A 178 18.36 -1.69 7.73
N LEU A 179 18.36 -2.29 8.92
CA LEU A 179 19.56 -2.66 9.65
C LEU A 179 20.48 -3.49 8.72
N GLY A 180 21.67 -2.98 8.39
CA GLY A 180 22.61 -3.62 7.46
C GLY A 180 22.59 -3.11 6.01
N GLN A 181 21.74 -2.13 5.66
CA GLN A 181 21.75 -1.49 4.33
C GLN A 181 22.94 -0.52 4.21
N THR A 182 23.92 -0.84 3.35
CA THR A 182 25.08 0.03 3.08
C THR A 182 24.85 1.03 1.95
N GLU A 183 23.88 0.73 1.07
CA GLU A 183 23.60 1.52 -0.14
C GLU A 183 22.48 2.53 0.09
N ASP A 184 22.58 3.66 -0.61
CA ASP A 184 21.54 4.67 -0.64
C ASP A 184 20.42 4.32 -1.63
N ILE A 185 19.58 3.35 -1.25
CA ILE A 185 18.41 2.95 -2.03
C ILE A 185 17.26 3.98 -1.97
N GLY A 186 17.50 5.12 -1.30
CA GLY A 186 16.66 6.32 -1.43
C GLY A 186 16.69 6.86 -2.85
N ASP A 187 17.82 6.71 -3.56
CA ASP A 187 17.90 6.90 -5.00
C ASP A 187 17.36 5.66 -5.73
N VAL A 188 16.32 5.86 -6.55
CA VAL A 188 15.72 4.78 -7.34
C VAL A 188 16.70 4.18 -8.35
N ARG A 189 17.71 4.93 -8.81
CA ARG A 189 18.74 4.39 -9.71
C ARG A 189 19.55 3.31 -9.02
N VAL A 190 20.02 3.60 -7.80
CA VAL A 190 20.80 2.66 -6.97
C VAL A 190 19.95 1.44 -6.61
N ALA A 191 18.70 1.65 -6.21
CA ALA A 191 17.80 0.56 -5.83
C ALA A 191 17.54 -0.40 -7.01
N TRP A 192 17.17 0.12 -8.19
CA TRP A 192 16.88 -0.71 -9.36
C TRP A 192 18.13 -1.36 -9.95
N GLU A 193 19.25 -0.63 -10.04
CA GLU A 193 20.51 -1.18 -10.57
C GLU A 193 20.94 -2.43 -9.78
N LYS A 194 20.92 -2.33 -8.45
CA LYS A 194 21.39 -3.40 -7.58
C LYS A 194 20.36 -4.53 -7.43
N TYR A 195 19.11 -4.19 -7.17
CA TYR A 195 18.12 -5.16 -6.68
C TYR A 195 17.02 -5.52 -7.68
N SER A 196 16.71 -4.69 -8.68
CA SER A 196 15.67 -5.02 -9.66
C SER A 196 16.19 -5.91 -10.79
N ASN A 197 15.32 -6.79 -11.31
CA ASN A 197 15.53 -7.55 -12.54
C ASN A 197 15.46 -6.67 -13.82
N ASP A 198 15.01 -5.43 -13.71
CA ASP A 198 14.99 -4.42 -14.78
C ASP A 198 15.77 -3.15 -14.35
N PRO A 199 17.12 -3.17 -14.37
CA PRO A 199 17.93 -2.05 -13.87
C PRO A 199 17.84 -0.78 -14.73
N THR A 200 17.29 -0.85 -15.95
CA THR A 200 17.16 0.30 -16.85
C THR A 200 15.83 1.04 -16.67
N LYS A 201 14.86 0.46 -15.96
CA LYS A 201 13.54 1.05 -15.72
C LYS A 201 13.56 2.52 -15.28
N PRO A 202 14.39 2.96 -14.30
CA PRO A 202 14.42 4.37 -13.91
C PRO A 202 15.00 5.30 -14.97
N LYS A 203 15.73 4.77 -15.97
CA LYS A 203 16.41 5.55 -17.01
C LYS A 203 15.48 5.91 -18.18
N THR A 204 14.28 5.35 -18.21
CA THR A 204 13.30 5.58 -19.27
C THR A 204 12.09 6.36 -18.75
N LYS A 205 11.47 7.19 -19.60
CA LYS A 205 10.27 7.96 -19.28
C LYS A 205 9.11 7.08 -18.84
N ASP A 206 8.88 5.97 -19.54
CA ASP A 206 7.80 5.01 -19.25
C ASP A 206 8.06 4.20 -17.97
N GLY A 207 9.32 3.77 -17.78
CA GLY A 207 9.72 3.07 -16.57
C GLY A 207 9.66 3.98 -15.35
N MET A 208 10.14 5.22 -15.47
CA MET A 208 10.04 6.23 -14.42
C MET A 208 8.59 6.61 -14.12
N ARG A 209 7.73 6.75 -15.14
CA ARG A 209 6.28 6.94 -14.93
C ARG A 209 5.70 5.81 -14.07
N SER A 210 6.07 4.57 -14.36
CA SER A 210 5.61 3.41 -13.59
C SER A 210 6.11 3.44 -12.13
N ILE A 211 7.37 3.85 -11.92
CA ILE A 211 7.97 4.03 -10.58
C ILE A 211 7.24 5.15 -9.81
N ILE A 212 6.99 6.29 -10.44
CA ILE A 212 6.26 7.43 -9.83
C ILE A 212 4.84 7.01 -9.44
N LYS A 213 4.12 6.32 -10.34
CA LYS A 213 2.78 5.78 -10.04
C LYS A 213 2.80 4.86 -8.82
N GLN A 214 3.80 3.96 -8.74
CA GLN A 214 3.95 3.03 -7.64
C GLN A 214 4.29 3.74 -6.32
N GLU A 215 5.29 4.64 -6.35
CA GLU A 215 5.71 5.45 -5.20
C GLU A 215 4.53 6.27 -4.68
N ARG A 216 3.69 6.84 -5.57
CA ARG A 216 2.48 7.58 -5.21
C ARG A 216 1.43 6.70 -4.55
N LYS A 217 1.16 5.49 -5.07
CA LYS A 217 0.23 4.53 -4.46
C LYS A 217 0.66 4.14 -3.04
N ILE A 218 1.96 3.90 -2.84
CA ILE A 218 2.54 3.53 -1.54
C ILE A 218 2.49 4.71 -0.57
N GLU A 219 3.01 5.85 -1.01
CA GLU A 219 3.16 7.04 -0.19
C GLU A 219 1.80 7.58 0.27
N LEU A 220 0.80 7.59 -0.60
CA LEU A 220 -0.56 8.09 -0.34
C LEU A 220 -1.56 6.95 -0.05
N ALA A 221 -1.08 5.75 0.28
CA ALA A 221 -1.94 4.64 0.64
C ALA A 221 -2.88 5.05 1.79
N LEU A 222 -4.16 4.69 1.69
CA LEU A 222 -5.23 5.00 2.67
C LEU A 222 -5.57 6.50 2.81
N GLU A 223 -5.10 7.37 1.90
CA GLU A 223 -5.37 8.82 1.94
C GLU A 223 -6.41 9.29 0.89
N GLY A 224 -7.07 8.38 0.18
CA GLY A 224 -8.17 8.71 -0.75
C GLY A 224 -7.75 9.16 -2.16
N HIS A 225 -6.46 9.13 -2.50
CA HIS A 225 -5.97 9.57 -3.83
C HIS A 225 -6.14 8.53 -4.94
N GLN A 226 -5.99 7.24 -4.62
CA GLN A 226 -5.87 6.16 -5.61
C GLN A 226 -7.01 6.13 -6.64
N TYR A 227 -8.26 6.37 -6.22
CA TYR A 227 -9.41 6.36 -7.13
C TYR A 227 -9.28 7.41 -8.24
N ASN A 228 -8.87 8.64 -7.88
CA ASN A 228 -8.71 9.73 -8.84
C ASN A 228 -7.43 9.57 -9.66
N ASP A 229 -6.36 9.05 -9.06
CA ASP A 229 -5.11 8.74 -9.76
C ASP A 229 -5.32 7.70 -10.87
N LEU A 230 -6.03 6.60 -10.57
CA LEU A 230 -6.36 5.59 -11.57
C LEU A 230 -7.21 6.15 -12.72
N ARG A 231 -8.14 7.07 -12.42
CA ARG A 231 -8.98 7.72 -13.44
C ARG A 231 -8.16 8.64 -14.34
N ARG A 232 -7.34 9.54 -13.78
CA ARG A 232 -6.54 10.48 -14.59
C ARG A 232 -5.44 9.77 -15.39
N TRP A 233 -4.90 8.66 -14.88
CA TRP A 233 -3.95 7.82 -15.61
C TRP A 233 -4.58 6.91 -16.67
N LYS A 234 -5.91 6.86 -16.73
CA LYS A 234 -6.68 5.92 -17.55
C LYS A 234 -6.41 4.44 -17.22
N ASP A 235 -5.91 4.14 -16.02
CA ASP A 235 -5.70 2.77 -15.53
C ASP A 235 -6.95 2.17 -14.85
N ALA A 236 -7.97 3.00 -14.58
CA ALA A 236 -9.16 2.59 -13.84
C ALA A 236 -9.91 1.39 -14.45
N SER A 237 -10.06 1.32 -15.77
CA SER A 237 -10.71 0.18 -16.44
C SER A 237 -9.99 -1.15 -16.17
N LYS A 238 -8.66 -1.13 -16.14
CA LYS A 238 -7.82 -2.29 -15.86
C LYS A 238 -7.83 -2.65 -14.37
N GLU A 239 -7.67 -1.65 -13.50
CA GLU A 239 -7.42 -1.87 -12.08
C GLU A 239 -8.72 -2.04 -11.27
N LEU A 240 -9.76 -1.24 -11.54
CA LEU A 240 -11.03 -1.30 -10.80
C LEU A 240 -11.98 -2.41 -11.28
N SER A 241 -11.65 -3.08 -12.39
CA SER A 241 -12.37 -4.27 -12.86
C SER A 241 -11.82 -5.57 -12.29
N LYS A 242 -10.68 -5.54 -11.57
CA LYS A 242 -10.09 -6.75 -10.98
C LYS A 242 -10.96 -7.26 -9.84
N SER A 243 -11.04 -8.59 -9.72
CA SER A 243 -11.61 -9.21 -8.52
C SER A 243 -10.83 -8.81 -7.28
N ILE A 244 -11.54 -8.37 -6.24
CA ILE A 244 -10.96 -8.03 -4.95
C ILE A 244 -10.65 -9.32 -4.20
N LYS A 245 -9.37 -9.49 -3.83
CA LYS A 245 -8.88 -10.66 -3.10
C LYS A 245 -8.43 -10.31 -1.69
N GLY A 246 -8.58 -11.25 -0.77
CA GLY A 246 -8.09 -11.18 0.60
C GLY A 246 -7.79 -12.56 1.17
N TRP A 247 -7.46 -12.59 2.45
CA TRP A 247 -7.36 -13.85 3.21
C TRP A 247 -8.74 -14.44 3.47
N ASN A 248 -8.78 -15.73 3.78
CA ASN A 248 -10.01 -16.38 4.22
C ASN A 248 -10.26 -16.06 5.70
N VAL A 249 -11.00 -14.99 5.95
CA VAL A 249 -11.29 -14.48 7.30
C VAL A 249 -12.21 -15.37 8.13
N GLN A 250 -12.68 -16.48 7.58
CA GLN A 250 -13.40 -17.55 8.28
C GLN A 250 -12.47 -18.69 8.75
N GLY A 251 -11.17 -18.62 8.44
CA GLY A 251 -10.19 -19.62 8.88
C GLY A 251 -9.81 -19.45 10.35
N GLU A 252 -10.01 -20.50 11.16
CA GLU A 252 -9.63 -20.56 12.58
C GLU A 252 -8.13 -20.84 12.79
N ILE A 253 -7.55 -21.64 11.90
CA ILE A 253 -6.15 -22.07 11.91
C ILE A 253 -5.36 -21.41 10.78
N GLU A 254 -4.03 -21.42 10.89
CA GLU A 254 -3.10 -20.84 9.92
C GLU A 254 -3.37 -21.30 8.49
N GLU A 255 -3.52 -22.61 8.28
CA GLU A 255 -3.68 -23.23 6.95
C GLU A 255 -4.96 -22.76 6.26
N ASP A 256 -6.00 -22.47 7.02
CA ASP A 256 -7.28 -22.01 6.47
C ASP A 256 -7.32 -20.50 6.29
N PHE A 257 -6.74 -19.74 7.23
CA PHE A 257 -6.73 -18.28 7.17
C PHE A 257 -5.90 -17.76 5.99
N TYR A 258 -4.70 -18.30 5.77
CA TYR A 258 -3.79 -17.86 4.70
C TYR A 258 -4.12 -18.43 3.31
N LYS A 259 -5.40 -18.74 3.05
CA LYS A 259 -5.92 -19.04 1.71
C LYS A 259 -6.42 -17.77 1.03
N VAL A 260 -5.85 -17.44 -0.13
CA VAL A 260 -6.31 -16.32 -0.94
C VAL A 260 -7.71 -16.62 -1.48
N THR A 261 -8.66 -15.76 -1.16
CA THR A 261 -10.07 -15.88 -1.54
C THR A 261 -10.51 -14.65 -2.31
N THR A 262 -11.32 -14.84 -3.36
CA THR A 262 -12.02 -13.74 -4.03
C THR A 262 -13.20 -13.29 -3.16
N LEU A 263 -13.14 -12.04 -2.70
CA LEU A 263 -14.15 -11.45 -1.81
C LEU A 263 -15.26 -10.77 -2.58
N PHE A 264 -14.93 -10.17 -3.73
CA PHE A 264 -15.86 -9.43 -4.54
C PHE A 264 -15.40 -9.42 -5.99
N VAL A 265 -16.33 -9.62 -6.92
CA VAL A 265 -16.10 -9.46 -8.35
C VAL A 265 -16.84 -8.19 -8.78
N PRO A 266 -16.14 -7.07 -9.02
CA PRO A 266 -16.80 -5.84 -9.44
C PRO A 266 -17.36 -5.99 -10.86
N ARG A 267 -18.38 -5.19 -11.17
CA ARG A 267 -18.75 -4.94 -12.57
C ARG A 267 -17.56 -4.28 -13.29
N ALA A 268 -17.43 -4.51 -14.58
CA ALA A 268 -16.40 -3.88 -15.38
C ALA A 268 -16.48 -2.34 -15.27
N PHE A 269 -15.35 -1.70 -15.03
CA PHE A 269 -15.19 -0.26 -15.10
C PHE A 269 -15.01 0.14 -16.57
N THR A 270 -16.00 0.86 -17.10
CA THR A 270 -16.12 1.22 -18.51
C THR A 270 -15.91 2.71 -18.73
N THR A 271 -15.89 3.15 -20.01
CA THR A 271 -15.65 4.56 -20.37
C THR A 271 -16.60 5.53 -19.67
N LYS A 272 -17.87 5.16 -19.46
CA LYS A 272 -18.84 6.03 -18.77
C LYS A 272 -18.51 6.25 -17.29
N ASP A 273 -17.81 5.31 -16.66
CA ASP A 273 -17.51 5.34 -15.23
C ASP A 273 -16.37 6.32 -14.90
N TYR A 274 -15.68 6.87 -15.92
CA TYR A 274 -14.68 7.92 -15.73
C TYR A 274 -15.27 9.27 -15.30
N LEU A 275 -16.57 9.52 -15.53
CA LEU A 275 -17.26 10.74 -15.12
C LEU A 275 -18.50 10.38 -14.29
N TRP A 276 -18.84 11.24 -13.33
CA TRP A 276 -20.07 11.06 -12.56
C TRP A 276 -21.29 11.37 -13.43
N PRO A 277 -22.38 10.58 -13.34
CA PRO A 277 -23.63 10.93 -13.99
C PRO A 277 -24.19 12.24 -13.40
N ILE A 278 -24.74 13.08 -14.27
CA ILE A 278 -25.58 14.20 -13.87
C ILE A 278 -26.92 13.62 -13.40
N LYS A 279 -27.46 14.15 -12.29
CA LYS A 279 -28.73 13.67 -11.76
C LYS A 279 -29.84 13.93 -12.77
N LYS A 280 -30.72 12.94 -12.96
CA LYS A 280 -31.83 13.01 -13.93
C LYS A 280 -32.73 14.24 -13.74
N GLN A 281 -32.94 14.67 -12.49
CA GLN A 281 -33.74 15.85 -12.18
C GLN A 281 -33.11 17.14 -12.74
N ASP A 282 -31.78 17.27 -12.68
CA ASP A 282 -31.09 18.46 -13.17
C ASP A 282 -31.25 18.58 -14.70
N LEU A 283 -31.19 17.44 -15.42
CA LEU A 283 -31.43 17.37 -16.87
C LEU A 283 -32.88 17.71 -17.26
N GLN A 284 -33.84 17.55 -16.35
CA GLN A 284 -35.24 17.91 -16.60
C GLN A 284 -35.51 19.40 -16.34
N VAL A 285 -34.71 20.02 -15.47
CA VAL A 285 -34.84 21.44 -15.11
C VAL A 285 -34.18 22.33 -16.16
N ASP A 286 -33.00 21.95 -16.65
CA ASP A 286 -32.24 22.71 -17.64
C ASP A 286 -32.08 21.88 -18.93
N ASP A 287 -32.79 22.30 -19.98
CA ASP A 287 -32.78 21.65 -21.29
C ASP A 287 -31.45 21.81 -22.05
N LYS A 288 -30.54 22.65 -21.55
CA LYS A 288 -29.17 22.81 -22.08
C LYS A 288 -28.17 21.88 -21.42
N LEU A 289 -28.50 21.23 -20.31
CA LEU A 289 -27.61 20.25 -19.69
C LEU A 289 -27.56 18.96 -20.52
N ILE A 290 -26.37 18.63 -20.99
CA ILE A 290 -26.10 17.36 -21.69
C ILE A 290 -25.50 16.38 -20.71
N GLN A 291 -26.01 15.15 -20.70
CA GLN A 291 -25.53 14.08 -19.83
C GLN A 291 -24.06 13.72 -20.10
N THR A 292 -23.37 13.23 -19.07
CA THR A 292 -22.03 12.68 -19.22
C THR A 292 -22.05 11.43 -20.09
N TYR A 293 -21.01 11.29 -20.91
CA TYR A 293 -20.96 10.27 -21.96
C TYR A 293 -21.23 8.85 -21.43
N GLY A 294 -22.27 8.21 -21.97
CA GLY A 294 -22.65 6.82 -21.69
C GLY A 294 -23.61 6.61 -20.50
N TRP A 295 -24.07 7.68 -19.85
CA TRP A 295 -25.11 7.65 -18.79
C TRP A 295 -26.49 8.09 -19.29
#